data_AF-A0A973PI03-F1
#
_entry.id   AF-A0A973PI03-F1
#
_cell.length_a   1.000
_cell.length_b   1.000
_cell.length_c   1.000
_cell.angle_alpha   90.00
_cell.angle_beta   90.00
_cell.angle_gamma   90.00
#
_symmetry.space_group_name_H-M   'P 1'
#
loop_
_entity.id
_entity.type
_entity.pdbx_description
1 polymer ?
#
loop_
_entity_poly.entity_id
_entity_poly.type
_entity_poly.pdbx_seq_one_letter_code
_entity_poly.pdbx_strand_id
1 'polypeptide(L)'
;MTVSIDADQFRAALAQHAAGVVVVTAHSEGIPVGLTATSFSSVSLDPPLVSFYVDRTSTTWPWLRLADHFAVNVLAGDQFDLATRFARRGIDRFGHPTRWHHGPHETPLIDDVSAHLVCVPHTTVDIGDHVLVVGLVTAAEVGRARPLLYHRGQYGRFLPH
;
A
#
# COMPACT_ATOMS: atom_id res chain seq x y z
N MET A 1 -0.51 -10.37 30.15
CA MET A 1 0.90 -10.04 29.91
C MET A 1 1.01 -8.55 29.74
N THR A 2 1.67 -7.85 30.66
CA THR A 2 1.93 -6.41 30.57
C THR A 2 3.07 -6.19 29.58
N VAL A 3 2.80 -5.44 28.51
CA VAL A 3 3.77 -5.12 27.46
C VAL A 3 4.87 -4.25 28.09
N SER A 4 6.12 -4.72 28.02
CA SER A 4 7.28 -4.17 28.75
C SER A 4 8.23 -3.36 27.87
N ILE A 5 7.80 -2.88 26.71
CA ILE A 5 8.62 -2.04 25.81
C ILE A 5 8.05 -0.63 25.75
N ASP A 6 8.94 0.37 25.83
CA ASP A 6 8.59 1.76 25.60
C ASP A 6 8.20 1.98 24.12
N ALA A 7 7.15 2.77 23.88
CA ALA A 7 6.59 2.95 22.54
C ALA A 7 7.56 3.65 21.59
N ASP A 8 8.36 4.61 22.10
CA ASP A 8 9.33 5.33 21.27
C ASP A 8 10.54 4.45 20.95
N GLN A 9 10.99 3.63 21.91
CA GLN A 9 12.01 2.61 21.66
C GLN A 9 11.55 1.60 20.60
N PHE A 10 10.31 1.11 20.70
CA PHE A 10 9.75 0.19 19.70
C PHE A 10 9.69 0.82 18.30
N ARG A 11 9.17 2.06 18.19
CA ARG A 11 9.13 2.80 16.92
C ARG A 11 10.53 3.06 16.36
N ALA A 12 11.49 3.43 17.21
CA ALA A 12 12.87 3.70 16.80
C ALA A 12 13.56 2.45 16.24
N ALA A 13 13.31 1.28 16.84
CA ALA A 13 13.81 0.00 16.34
C ALA A 13 13.19 -0.35 14.98
N LEU A 14 11.85 -0.26 14.85
CA LEU A 14 11.16 -0.54 13.59
C LEU A 14 11.55 0.43 12.48
N ALA A 15 11.85 1.69 12.81
CA ALA A 15 12.26 2.70 11.86
C ALA A 15 13.59 2.39 11.14
N GLN A 16 14.41 1.47 11.68
CA GLN A 16 15.62 0.97 11.01
C GLN A 16 15.31 -0.05 9.90
N HIS A 17 14.14 -0.69 9.93
CA HIS A 17 13.73 -1.64 8.90
C HIS A 17 13.17 -0.86 7.71
N ALA A 18 14.01 -0.65 6.69
CA ALA A 18 13.59 0.02 5.47
C ALA A 18 12.50 -0.79 4.75
N ALA A 19 11.49 -0.09 4.24
CA ALA A 19 10.38 -0.70 3.52
C ALA A 19 10.22 -0.10 2.13
N GLY A 20 9.74 -0.90 1.19
CA GLY A 20 9.16 -0.38 -0.05
C GLY A 20 7.86 0.38 0.25
N VAL A 21 7.54 1.34 -0.61
CA VAL A 21 6.30 2.11 -0.50
C VAL A 21 5.32 1.64 -1.58
N VAL A 22 4.09 1.33 -1.18
CA VAL A 22 3.01 1.02 -2.11
C VAL A 22 1.83 1.97 -1.90
N VAL A 23 1.04 2.15 -2.95
CA VAL A 23 -0.32 2.69 -2.85
C VAL A 23 -1.30 1.58 -3.17
N VAL A 24 -2.14 1.23 -2.19
CA VAL A 24 -3.25 0.30 -2.39
C VAL A 24 -4.44 1.09 -2.90
N THR A 25 -5.03 0.68 -4.00
CA THR A 25 -6.18 1.33 -4.62
C THR A 25 -7.31 0.34 -4.85
N ALA A 26 -8.54 0.82 -4.87
CA ALA A 26 -9.71 0.05 -5.24
C ALA A 26 -10.75 0.96 -5.86
N HIS A 27 -11.65 0.39 -6.64
CA HIS A 27 -12.88 1.05 -7.06
C HIS A 27 -14.01 0.57 -6.16
N SER A 28 -14.69 1.49 -5.48
CA SER A 28 -15.76 1.17 -4.53
C SER A 28 -16.92 2.10 -4.78
N GLU A 29 -18.13 1.57 -5.00
CA GLU A 29 -19.35 2.38 -5.17
C GLU A 29 -19.22 3.51 -6.22
N GLY A 30 -18.53 3.24 -7.33
CA GLY A 30 -18.34 4.24 -8.41
C GLY A 30 -17.21 5.24 -8.18
N ILE A 31 -16.48 5.17 -7.05
CA ILE A 31 -15.40 6.10 -6.72
C ILE A 31 -14.05 5.38 -6.51
N PRO A 32 -12.93 5.97 -7.00
CA PRO A 32 -11.61 5.45 -6.70
C PRO A 32 -11.21 5.81 -5.26
N VAL A 33 -10.74 4.81 -4.53
CA VAL A 33 -10.21 4.97 -3.17
C VAL A 33 -8.82 4.37 -3.10
N GLY A 34 -7.97 4.90 -2.21
CA GLY A 34 -6.64 4.33 -2.04
C GLY A 34 -5.84 4.98 -0.94
N LEU A 35 -4.84 4.27 -0.43
CA LEU A 35 -3.99 4.70 0.68
C LEU A 35 -2.54 4.26 0.47
N THR A 36 -1.62 5.02 1.04
CA THR A 36 -0.20 4.62 1.11
C THR A 36 0.01 3.60 2.21
N ALA A 37 0.79 2.56 1.93
CA ALA A 37 1.22 1.56 2.90
C ALA A 37 2.73 1.27 2.76
N THR A 38 3.39 1.11 3.90
CA THR A 38 4.79 0.65 4.00
C THR A 38 4.90 -0.70 4.70
N SER A 39 3.76 -1.30 5.04
CA SER A 39 3.64 -2.61 5.70
C SER A 39 3.45 -3.76 4.71
N PHE A 40 3.66 -3.49 3.41
CA PHE A 40 3.44 -4.45 2.33
C PHE A 40 4.49 -5.57 2.35
N SER A 41 4.05 -6.81 2.19
CA SER A 41 4.91 -7.99 2.14
C SER A 41 4.34 -9.09 1.25
N SER A 42 5.21 -9.90 0.63
CA SER A 42 4.82 -11.21 0.09
C SER A 42 4.52 -12.17 1.24
N VAL A 43 3.53 -13.06 1.05
CA VAL A 43 3.10 -14.07 2.03
C VAL A 43 3.32 -15.49 1.52
N SER A 44 2.91 -15.76 0.28
CA SER A 44 2.97 -17.10 -0.31
C SER A 44 3.21 -17.02 -1.81
N LEU A 45 3.88 -18.04 -2.36
CA LEU A 45 4.06 -18.20 -3.80
C LEU A 45 2.94 -19.05 -4.44
N ASP A 46 2.46 -20.08 -3.73
CA ASP A 46 1.37 -20.96 -4.19
C ASP A 46 0.38 -21.26 -3.05
N PRO A 47 -0.83 -20.65 -3.05
CA PRO A 47 -1.27 -19.63 -4.00
C PRO A 47 -0.47 -18.31 -3.82
N PRO A 48 -0.43 -17.42 -4.84
CA PRO A 48 0.32 -16.17 -4.78
C PRO A 48 -0.38 -15.15 -3.88
N LEU A 49 0.12 -14.99 -2.65
CA LEU A 49 -0.48 -14.12 -1.62
C LEU A 49 0.44 -12.97 -1.25
N VAL A 50 -0.15 -11.81 -1.05
CA VAL A 50 0.49 -10.60 -0.48
C VAL A 50 -0.31 -10.09 0.70
N SER A 51 0.32 -9.30 1.56
CA SER A 51 -0.36 -8.65 2.68
C SER A 51 0.06 -7.21 2.91
N PHE A 52 -0.78 -6.48 3.62
CA PHE A 52 -0.50 -5.17 4.19
C PHE A 52 -1.40 -4.94 5.42
N TYR A 53 -1.04 -3.95 6.22
CA TYR A 53 -1.80 -3.54 7.41
C TYR A 53 -2.43 -2.18 7.21
N VAL A 54 -3.67 -2.03 7.68
CA VAL A 54 -4.41 -0.76 7.67
C VAL A 54 -4.81 -0.39 9.09
N ASP A 55 -4.53 0.85 9.48
CA ASP A 55 -4.97 1.41 10.77
C ASP A 55 -6.50 1.37 10.87
N ARG A 56 -7.05 0.91 12.01
CA ARG A 56 -8.50 0.81 12.23
C ARG A 56 -9.23 2.15 12.18
N THR A 57 -8.51 3.26 12.38
CA THR A 57 -9.01 4.64 12.26
C THR A 57 -8.93 5.19 10.83
N SER A 58 -8.49 4.38 9.85
CA SER A 58 -8.42 4.77 8.45
C SER A 58 -9.80 5.15 7.92
N THR A 59 -9.90 6.33 7.30
CA THR A 59 -11.11 6.76 6.60
C THR A 59 -11.27 6.10 5.23
N THR A 60 -10.23 5.42 4.74
CA THR A 60 -10.23 4.73 3.44
C THR A 60 -10.62 3.26 3.58
N TRP A 61 -10.28 2.64 4.72
CA TRP A 61 -10.56 1.22 4.96
C TRP A 61 -12.05 0.84 4.81
N PRO A 62 -13.02 1.63 5.31
CA PRO A 62 -14.44 1.28 5.17
C PRO A 62 -14.91 1.15 3.72
N TRP A 63 -14.27 1.86 2.78
CA TRP A 63 -14.55 1.77 1.34
C TRP A 63 -13.73 0.66 0.68
N LEU A 64 -12.44 0.61 0.98
CA LEU A 64 -11.53 -0.39 0.39
C LEU A 64 -11.98 -1.83 0.70
N ARG A 65 -12.50 -2.08 1.91
CA ARG A 65 -13.00 -3.40 2.32
C ARG A 65 -14.27 -3.86 1.59
N LEU A 66 -14.98 -2.95 0.90
CA LEU A 66 -16.19 -3.27 0.14
C LEU A 66 -15.88 -3.67 -1.30
N ALA A 67 -14.67 -3.39 -1.78
CA ALA A 67 -14.28 -3.68 -3.16
C ALA A 67 -13.98 -5.17 -3.35
N ASP A 68 -14.51 -5.75 -4.43
CA ASP A 68 -14.23 -7.13 -4.82
C ASP A 68 -12.79 -7.34 -5.32
N HIS A 69 -12.15 -6.24 -5.75
CA HIS A 69 -10.78 -6.24 -6.25
C HIS A 69 -10.05 -4.97 -5.78
N PHE A 70 -8.76 -5.11 -5.54
CA PHE A 70 -7.88 -3.98 -5.27
C PHE A 70 -6.57 -4.13 -6.04
N ALA A 71 -5.90 -3.02 -6.30
CA ALA A 71 -4.57 -3.02 -6.86
C ALA A 71 -3.52 -2.57 -5.83
N VAL A 72 -2.32 -3.11 -5.94
CA VAL A 72 -1.13 -2.65 -5.24
C VAL A 72 -0.20 -2.02 -6.27
N ASN A 73 0.07 -0.73 -6.09
CA ASN A 73 0.92 0.07 -6.95
C ASN A 73 2.25 0.27 -6.23
N VAL A 74 3.30 -0.45 -6.63
CA VAL A 74 4.63 -0.38 -6.01
C VAL A 74 5.35 0.84 -6.53
N LEU A 75 5.47 1.89 -5.71
CA LEU A 75 5.89 3.20 -6.18
C LEU A 75 7.34 3.24 -6.68
N ALA A 76 7.58 4.04 -7.70
CA ALA A 76 8.90 4.38 -8.20
C ALA A 76 9.59 5.44 -7.34
N GLY A 77 10.93 5.44 -7.34
CA GLY A 77 11.77 6.24 -6.43
C GLY A 77 11.64 7.77 -6.54
N ASP A 78 10.92 8.28 -7.53
CA ASP A 78 10.56 9.69 -7.70
C ASP A 78 9.13 10.02 -7.28
N GLN A 79 8.31 9.04 -6.91
CA GLN A 79 6.89 9.22 -6.55
C GLN A 79 6.65 9.50 -5.06
N PHE A 80 7.56 10.22 -4.39
CA PHE A 80 7.40 10.55 -2.95
C PHE A 80 6.23 11.52 -2.69
N ASP A 81 5.96 12.44 -3.62
CA ASP A 81 4.80 13.35 -3.54
C ASP A 81 3.48 12.59 -3.60
N LEU A 82 3.42 11.56 -4.44
CA LEU A 82 2.29 10.66 -4.55
C LEU A 82 2.09 9.85 -3.26
N ALA A 83 3.17 9.26 -2.72
CA ALA A 83 3.13 8.56 -1.43
C ALA A 83 2.59 9.48 -0.31
N THR A 84 3.06 10.73 -0.28
CA THR A 84 2.63 11.73 0.71
C THR A 84 1.16 12.11 0.52
N ARG A 85 0.71 12.30 -0.73
CA ARG A 85 -0.69 12.59 -1.06
C ARG A 85 -1.62 11.47 -0.60
N PHE A 86 -1.30 10.23 -0.92
CA PHE A 86 -2.13 9.08 -0.56
C PHE A 86 -2.13 8.72 0.93
N ALA A 87 -1.20 9.28 1.70
CA ALA A 87 -1.20 9.22 3.17
C ALA A 87 -2.08 10.29 3.85
N ARG A 88 -2.41 11.40 3.17
CA ARG A 88 -3.18 12.53 3.75
C ARG A 88 -4.68 12.25 3.79
N ARG A 89 -5.35 12.62 4.88
CA ARG A 89 -6.82 12.52 5.03
C ARG A 89 -7.52 13.76 4.47
N GLY A 90 -8.77 13.61 4.03
CA GLY A 90 -9.64 14.75 3.68
C GLY A 90 -9.29 15.50 2.40
N ILE A 91 -8.53 14.89 1.49
CA ILE A 91 -8.20 15.47 0.18
C ILE A 91 -8.65 14.53 -0.94
N ASP A 92 -8.88 15.10 -2.12
CA ASP A 92 -9.02 14.31 -3.34
C ASP A 92 -7.64 13.80 -3.77
N ARG A 93 -7.40 12.50 -3.53
CA ARG A 93 -6.12 11.83 -3.83
C ARG A 93 -6.00 11.45 -5.31
N PHE A 94 -7.11 11.32 -6.03
CA PHE A 94 -7.13 10.89 -7.44
C PHE A 94 -7.29 12.04 -8.43
N GLY A 95 -7.69 13.22 -7.96
CA GLY A 95 -7.64 14.45 -8.75
C GLY A 95 -6.22 14.90 -9.08
N HIS A 96 -6.12 15.91 -9.95
CA HIS A 96 -4.85 16.46 -10.41
C HIS A 96 -3.88 16.77 -9.24
N PRO A 97 -2.58 16.42 -9.35
CA PRO A 97 -1.87 15.90 -10.52
C PRO A 97 -1.76 14.37 -10.58
N THR A 98 -2.55 13.62 -9.81
CA THR A 98 -2.46 12.16 -9.82
C THR A 98 -2.81 11.60 -11.19
N ARG A 99 -1.88 10.86 -11.79
CA ARG A 99 -2.07 10.17 -13.06
C ARG A 99 -2.35 8.69 -12.81
N TRP A 100 -3.45 8.21 -13.35
CA TRP A 100 -3.92 6.85 -13.17
C TRP A 100 -4.89 6.49 -14.29
N HIS A 101 -5.12 5.19 -14.47
CA HIS A 101 -6.06 4.65 -15.43
C HIS A 101 -6.80 3.44 -14.85
N HIS A 102 -7.87 3.01 -15.51
CA HIS A 102 -8.62 1.82 -15.13
C HIS A 102 -7.88 0.57 -15.61
N GLY A 103 -7.53 -0.32 -14.68
CA GLY A 103 -6.96 -1.63 -14.94
C GLY A 103 -8.02 -2.75 -14.98
N PRO A 104 -7.58 -4.01 -14.90
CA PRO A 104 -8.48 -5.14 -14.75
C PRO A 104 -9.46 -4.95 -13.58
N HIS A 105 -10.71 -5.33 -13.78
CA HIS A 105 -11.78 -5.18 -12.79
C HIS A 105 -12.00 -3.73 -12.31
N GLU A 106 -11.74 -2.75 -13.17
CA GLU A 106 -11.85 -1.32 -12.87
C GLU A 106 -10.92 -0.83 -11.74
N THR A 107 -9.93 -1.64 -11.36
CA THR A 107 -8.99 -1.25 -10.31
C THR A 107 -8.16 -0.04 -10.74
N PRO A 108 -8.04 1.04 -9.93
CA PRO A 108 -7.25 2.19 -10.30
C PRO A 108 -5.75 1.86 -10.32
N LEU A 109 -5.11 1.91 -11.48
CA LEU A 109 -3.67 1.70 -11.64
C LEU A 109 -2.97 3.05 -11.79
N ILE A 110 -1.97 3.30 -10.96
CA ILE A 110 -1.20 4.55 -10.95
C ILE A 110 -0.08 4.49 -11.99
N ASP A 111 0.05 5.51 -12.82
CA ASP A 111 1.07 5.54 -13.87
C ASP A 111 2.50 5.58 -13.31
N ASP A 112 3.46 5.11 -14.11
CA ASP A 112 4.91 5.24 -13.88
C ASP A 112 5.45 4.58 -12.59
N VAL A 113 4.71 3.61 -12.04
CA VAL A 113 5.12 2.84 -10.86
C VAL A 113 6.11 1.73 -11.22
N SER A 114 6.77 1.17 -10.21
CA SER A 114 7.73 0.05 -10.38
C SER A 114 7.03 -1.28 -10.68
N ALA A 115 5.80 -1.48 -10.19
CA ALA A 115 4.99 -2.66 -10.48
C ALA A 115 3.52 -2.44 -10.12
N HIS A 116 2.63 -3.19 -10.77
CA HIS A 116 1.23 -3.36 -10.40
C HIS A 116 0.96 -4.81 -10.01
N LEU A 117 0.16 -5.00 -8.98
CA LEU A 117 -0.47 -6.27 -8.66
C LEU A 117 -1.98 -6.03 -8.57
N VAL A 118 -2.78 -6.86 -9.25
CA VAL A 118 -4.24 -6.88 -9.08
C VAL A 118 -4.59 -8.07 -8.20
N CYS A 119 -5.40 -7.81 -7.18
CA CYS A 119 -5.69 -8.75 -6.12
C CYS A 119 -7.19 -8.90 -5.88
N VAL A 120 -7.59 -10.12 -5.53
CA VAL A 120 -8.89 -10.41 -4.90
C VAL A 120 -8.67 -10.46 -3.37
N PRO A 121 -9.53 -9.83 -2.54
CA PRO A 121 -9.48 -10.00 -1.09
C PRO A 121 -9.57 -11.49 -0.70
N HIS A 122 -8.60 -11.96 0.07
CA HIS A 122 -8.52 -13.36 0.49
C HIS A 122 -8.89 -13.52 1.97
N THR A 123 -8.30 -12.70 2.85
CA THR A 123 -8.55 -12.78 4.30
C THR A 123 -8.29 -11.44 4.96
N THR A 124 -9.09 -11.09 5.96
CA THR A 124 -8.86 -9.94 6.83
C THR A 124 -8.90 -10.35 8.29
N VAL A 125 -7.96 -9.87 9.11
CA VAL A 125 -7.87 -10.20 10.54
C VAL A 125 -7.60 -8.94 11.34
N ASP A 126 -8.37 -8.71 12.41
CA ASP A 126 -8.08 -7.65 13.36
C ASP A 126 -6.85 -8.02 14.20
N ILE A 127 -5.81 -7.17 14.17
CA ILE A 127 -4.55 -7.36 14.91
C ILE A 127 -4.24 -6.07 15.65
N GLY A 128 -4.60 -6.03 16.93
CA GLY A 128 -4.42 -4.85 17.78
C GLY A 128 -5.20 -3.64 17.27
N ASP A 129 -4.48 -2.57 16.94
CA ASP A 129 -4.99 -1.32 16.39
C ASP A 129 -5.00 -1.29 14.84
N HIS A 130 -4.60 -2.38 14.19
CA HIS A 130 -4.59 -2.54 12.73
C HIS A 130 -5.48 -3.70 12.27
N VAL A 131 -5.79 -3.70 10.98
CA VAL A 131 -6.38 -4.82 10.25
C VAL A 131 -5.32 -5.36 9.30
N LEU A 132 -4.99 -6.64 9.41
CA LEU A 132 -4.23 -7.37 8.41
C LEU A 132 -5.15 -7.65 7.21
N VAL A 133 -4.69 -7.29 6.02
CA VAL A 133 -5.36 -7.60 4.76
C VAL A 133 -4.46 -8.51 3.95
N VAL A 134 -5.01 -9.64 3.50
CA VAL A 134 -4.35 -10.59 2.60
C VAL A 134 -5.08 -10.59 1.27
N GLY A 135 -4.34 -10.44 0.18
CA GLY A 135 -4.85 -10.51 -1.19
C GLY A 135 -4.26 -11.68 -1.97
N LEU A 136 -5.11 -12.33 -2.75
CA LEU A 136 -4.71 -13.27 -3.78
C LEU A 136 -4.39 -12.50 -5.06
N VAL A 137 -3.14 -12.59 -5.53
CA VAL A 137 -2.71 -11.91 -6.76
C VAL A 137 -3.25 -12.67 -7.97
N THR A 138 -4.02 -11.98 -8.82
CA THR A 138 -4.61 -12.55 -10.04
C THR A 138 -3.96 -12.02 -11.32
N ALA A 139 -3.31 -10.86 -11.25
CA ALA A 139 -2.48 -10.32 -12.34
C ALA A 139 -1.31 -9.50 -11.78
N ALA A 140 -0.21 -9.43 -12.52
CA ALA A 140 0.95 -8.64 -12.17
C ALA A 140 1.61 -8.03 -13.41
N GLU A 141 2.07 -6.79 -13.29
CA GLU A 141 2.87 -6.10 -14.30
C GLU A 141 4.11 -5.51 -13.63
N VAL A 142 5.27 -5.64 -14.29
CA VAL A 142 6.55 -5.16 -13.77
C VAL A 142 7.06 -4.02 -14.64
N GLY A 143 7.23 -2.86 -14.02
CA GLY A 143 7.86 -1.69 -14.62
C GLY A 143 9.39 -1.77 -14.59
N ARG A 144 10.04 -0.72 -15.11
CA ARG A 144 11.52 -0.62 -15.14
C ARG A 144 12.09 0.29 -14.06
N ALA A 145 11.24 1.02 -13.35
CA ALA A 145 11.66 1.97 -12.33
C ALA A 145 12.17 1.24 -11.07
N ARG A 146 13.11 1.87 -10.38
CA ARG A 146 13.57 1.42 -9.06
C ARG A 146 12.58 1.88 -8.00
N PRO A 147 12.37 1.10 -6.92
CA PRO A 147 11.31 1.39 -5.96
C PRO A 147 11.63 2.62 -5.09
N LEU A 148 10.56 3.28 -4.64
CA LEU A 148 10.60 4.21 -3.52
C LEU A 148 10.78 3.44 -2.22
N LEU A 149 11.70 3.93 -1.39
CA LEU A 149 11.95 3.38 -0.07
C LEU A 149 11.53 4.37 1.02
N TYR A 150 11.14 3.83 2.16
CA TYR A 150 10.88 4.58 3.38
C TYR A 150 11.75 4.03 4.51
N HIS A 151 12.51 4.91 5.16
CA HIS A 151 13.43 4.56 6.23
C HIS A 151 13.57 5.76 7.18
N ARG A 152 13.44 5.51 8.50
CA ARG A 152 13.56 6.56 9.55
C ARG A 152 12.75 7.83 9.30
N GLY A 153 11.52 7.69 8.83
CA GLY A 153 10.64 8.85 8.59
C GLY A 153 10.92 9.59 7.29
N GLN A 154 11.81 9.06 6.44
CA GLN A 154 12.28 9.72 5.24
C GLN A 154 12.08 8.84 4.01
N TYR A 155 11.78 9.50 2.90
CA TYR A 155 11.76 8.86 1.58
C TYR A 155 13.17 8.79 0.99
N GLY A 156 13.46 7.68 0.33
CA GLY A 156 14.74 7.42 -0.32
C GLY A 156 14.59 6.57 -1.58
N ARG A 157 15.73 6.27 -2.21
CA ARG A 157 15.79 5.46 -3.44
C ARG A 157 16.70 4.25 -3.22
N PHE A 158 16.41 3.17 -3.93
CA PHE A 158 17.30 2.03 -3.98
C PHE A 158 18.55 2.34 -4.83
N LEU A 159 19.74 2.20 -4.23
CA LEU A 159 21.03 2.31 -4.91
C LEU A 159 21.63 0.91 -5.04
N PRO A 160 21.97 0.46 -6.26
CA PRO A 160 22.63 -0.83 -6.44
C PRO A 160 24.07 -0.74 -5.91
N HIS A 161 24.63 -1.89 -5.54
CA HIS A 161 26.06 -2.04 -5.37
C HIS A 161 26.76 -2.23 -6.71
#